data_AF-A0AA38GLB5-F1
#
_entry.id   AF-A0AA38GLB5-F1
#
_cell.length_a   1.000
_cell.length_b   1.000
_cell.length_c   1.000
_cell.angle_alpha   90.00
_cell.angle_beta   90.00
_cell.angle_gamma   90.00
#
_symmetry.space_group_name_H-M   'P 1'
#
loop_
_entity.id
_entity.type
_entity.pdbx_description
1 polymer ?
#
loop_
_entity_poly.entity_id
_entity_poly.type
_entity_poly.pdbx_seq_one_letter_code
_entity_poly.pdbx_strand_id
1 'polypeptide(L)' 'HFKLSKEQCPMTEQERNQMSKVPYSSTVGSLMYAMVCTRPDIAHAVGAVSRFMSDP' A
#
# COMPACT_ATOMS: atom_id res chain seq x y z
N HIS A 1 11.62 -4.83 11.81
CA HIS A 1 10.43 -5.43 11.17
C HIS A 1 9.31 -4.39 11.22
N PHE A 2 8.97 -3.78 10.08
CA PHE A 2 7.90 -2.77 10.02
C PHE A 2 6.56 -3.49 9.85
N LYS A 3 5.58 -3.21 10.71
CA LYS A 3 4.30 -3.92 10.73
C LYS A 3 3.17 -2.91 10.51
N LEU A 4 2.39 -3.13 9.45
CA LEU A 4 1.21 -2.33 9.18
C LEU A 4 0.11 -2.66 10.21
N SER A 5 -0.45 -1.63 10.84
CA SER A 5 -1.51 -1.72 11.86
C SER A 5 -2.71 -0.87 11.45
N LYS A 6 -3.89 -1.19 11.98
CA LYS A 6 -5.10 -0.36 11.81
C LYS A 6 -4.93 1.05 12.39
N GLU A 7 -3.95 1.24 13.27
CA GLU A 7 -3.58 2.55 13.81
C GLU A 7 -2.99 3.49 12.75
N GLN A 8 -2.58 2.96 11.59
CA GLN A 8 -2.08 3.75 10.47
C GLN A 8 -3.17 4.06 9.44
N CYS A 9 -4.40 3.58 9.66
CA CYS A 9 -5.54 3.99 8.84
C CYS A 9 -5.82 5.49 9.09
N PRO A 10 -6.25 6.23 8.07
CA PRO A 10 -6.57 7.64 8.18
C PRO A 10 -7.72 7.84 9.16
N MET A 11 -7.44 8.58 10.23
CA MET A 11 -8.40 8.85 11.30
C MET A 11 -9.21 10.11 11.02
N THR A 12 -8.67 11.02 10.21
CA THR A 12 -9.32 12.29 9.87
C THR A 12 -9.83 12.32 8.45
N GLU A 13 -10.93 13.03 8.22
CA GLU A 13 -11.51 13.24 6.88
C GLU A 13 -10.51 13.92 5.92
N GLN A 14 -9.59 14.72 6.45
CA GLN A 14 -8.53 15.35 5.66
C GLN A 14 -7.54 14.31 5.14
N GLU A 15 -7.09 13.37 5.98
CA GLU A 15 -6.20 12.28 5.56
C GLU A 15 -6.91 11.37 4.55
N ARG A 16 -8.17 11.03 4.77
CA ARG A 16 -8.98 10.23 3.81
C ARG A 16 -9.09 10.92 2.46
N ASN A 17 -9.34 12.23 2.45
CA ASN A 17 -9.38 13.02 1.22
C ASN A 17 -8.02 13.15 0.53
N GLN A 18 -6.91 13.15 1.28
CA GLN A 18 -5.57 13.13 0.70
C GLN A 18 -5.27 11.77 0.09
N MET A 19 -5.57 10.69 0.79
CA MET A 19 -5.37 9.33 0.32
C MET A 19 -6.26 9.02 -0.90
N SER A 20 -7.51 9.48 -0.92
CA SER A 20 -8.41 9.33 -2.08
C SER A 20 -7.87 9.95 -3.36
N LYS A 21 -7.02 10.99 -3.27
CA LYS A 21 -6.38 11.64 -4.43
C LYS A 21 -5.17 10.87 -4.96
N VAL A 22 -4.63 9.93 -4.19
CA VAL A 22 -3.46 9.15 -4.58
C VAL A 22 -3.93 7.89 -5.31
N PRO A 23 -3.42 7.61 -6.53
CA PRO A 23 -3.77 6.40 -7.26
C PRO A 23 -3.02 5.17 -6.69
N TYR A 24 -3.43 4.69 -5.52
CA TYR A 24 -2.81 3.56 -4.83
C TYR A 24 -2.78 2.28 -5.65
N SER A 25 -3.85 2.01 -6.42
CA SER A 25 -3.92 0.87 -7.33
C SER A 25 -2.78 0.87 -8.35
N SER A 26 -2.45 2.04 -8.90
CA SER A 26 -1.34 2.20 -9.84
C SER A 26 0.01 1.96 -9.16
N THR A 27 0.20 2.51 -7.96
CA THR A 27 1.46 2.35 -7.21
C THR A 27 1.68 0.89 -6.81
N VAL A 28 0.65 0.21 -6.32
CA VAL A 28 0.72 -1.21 -5.96
C VAL A 28 0.93 -2.08 -7.20
N GLY A 29 0.30 -1.75 -8.33
CA GLY A 29 0.57 -2.42 -9.61
C GLY A 29 2.03 -2.31 -10.06
N SER A 30 2.62 -1.12 -9.96
CA SER A 30 4.05 -0.91 -10.24
C SER A 30 4.96 -1.68 -9.29
N LEU A 31 4.59 -1.77 -8.01
CA LEU A 31 5.34 -2.57 -7.02
C LEU A 31 5.23 -4.07 -7.28
N MET A 32 4.05 -4.56 -7.70
CA MET A 32 3.87 -5.95 -8.12
C MET A 32 4.71 -6.25 -9.36
N TYR A 33 4.79 -5.33 -10.32
CA TYR A 33 5.67 -5.48 -11.48
C TYR A 33 7.14 -5.54 -11.06
N ALA A 34 7.61 -4.63 -10.21
CA ALA A 34 8.98 -4.65 -9.69
C ALA A 34 9.28 -5.96 -8.93
N MET A 35 8.31 -6.45 -8.14
CA MET A 35 8.41 -7.73 -7.44
C MET A 35 8.68 -8.89 -8.40
N VAL A 36 7.91 -8.98 -9.48
CA VAL A 36 7.96 -10.10 -10.42
C VAL A 36 9.18 -10.00 -11.35
N CYS A 37 9.53 -8.78 -11.79
CA CYS A 37 10.48 -8.60 -12.88
C CYS A 37 11.92 -8.37 -12.44
N THR A 38 12.15 -7.73 -11.29
CA THR A 38 13.51 -7.27 -10.92
C THR A 38 13.89 -7.54 -9.48
N ARG A 39 12.92 -7.57 -8.57
CA ARG A 39 13.14 -7.53 -7.12
C ARG A 39 12.17 -8.41 -6.34
N PRO A 40 12.34 -9.75 -6.33
CA PRO A 40 11.48 -10.62 -5.53
C PRO A 40 11.61 -10.38 -4.02
N ASP A 41 12.67 -9.68 -3.57
CA ASP A 41 12.90 -9.30 -2.17
C ASP A 41 11.78 -8.44 -1.57
N ILE A 42 11.07 -7.66 -2.40
CA ILE A 42 9.95 -6.83 -1.94
C ILE A 42 8.62 -7.58 -1.88
N ALA A 43 8.58 -8.87 -2.25
CA ALA A 43 7.34 -9.63 -2.35
C ALA A 43 6.53 -9.63 -1.04
N HIS A 44 7.25 -9.79 0.08
CA HIS A 44 6.64 -9.77 1.39
C HIS A 44 6.00 -8.41 1.72
N ALA A 45 6.68 -7.31 1.39
CA ALA A 45 6.20 -5.96 1.66
C ALA A 45 4.94 -5.64 0.83
N VAL A 46 4.95 -5.97 -0.46
CA VAL A 46 3.80 -5.73 -1.34
C VAL A 46 2.60 -6.60 -0.93
N GLY A 47 2.83 -7.85 -0.52
CA GLY A 47 1.79 -8.71 0.03
C GLY A 47 1.15 -8.14 1.30
N ALA A 48 1.96 -7.51 2.17
CA ALA A 48 1.46 -6.83 3.36
C ALA A 48 0.60 -5.60 3.00
N VAL A 49 1.05 -4.76 2.06
CA VAL A 49 0.32 -3.55 1.63
C VAL A 49 -1.00 -3.91 0.96
N SER A 50 -1.05 -4.99 0.16
CA SER A 50 -2.25 -5.42 -0.54
C SER A 50 -3.46 -5.64 0.38
N ARG A 51 -3.24 -6.07 1.64
CA ARG A 51 -4.31 -6.27 2.63
C ARG A 51 -5.00 -4.99 3.09
N PHE A 52 -4.38 -3.83 2.89
CA PHE A 52 -4.90 -2.53 3.34
C PHE A 52 -5.42 -1.67 2.18
N MET A 53 -5.45 -2.19 0.94
CA MET A 53 -5.94 -1.43 -0.22
C MET A 53 -7.42 -1.05 -0.16
N SER A 54 -8.24 -1.78 0.61
CA SER A 54 -9.68 -1.51 0.72
C SER A 54 -10.02 -0.29 1.56
N ASP A 55 -9.16 0.04 2.54
CA ASP A 55 -9.28 1.21 3.42
C ASP A 55 -7.84 1.65 3.77
N PRO A 56 -7.17 2.32 2.82
CA PRO A 56 -5.77 2.73 2.95
C PRO A 56 -5.60 3.77 4.05
#